data_AF-A0A7Y9SJF3-F1
#
_entry.id   AF-A0A7Y9SJF3-F1
#
_cell.length_a   1.000
_cell.length_b   1.000
_cell.length_c   1.000
_cell.angle_alpha   90.00
_cell.angle_beta   90.00
_cell.angle_gamma   90.00
#
_symmetry.space_group_name_H-M   'P 1'
#
loop_
_entity.id
_entity.type
_entity.pdbx_description
1 polymer ?
#
loop_
_entity_poly.entity_id
_entity_poly.type
_entity_poly.pdbx_seq_one_letter_code
_entity_poly.pdbx_strand_id
1 'polypeptide(L)'
;MALFGRRKKTDDHSDDAKPQTGTPDPEAPETDVDVAEAPGLAPREGEDSGPGGDAASGADSAEEPVPHVNISVSTYGAPRTAPSAPAAQPSASTPAPRTLGPAEAPAPSQTVPGLPDNGLVIQALRKLPDKPESLDLIHVARQLLQGQLFLRIKGDARQLLSEGAQLPLAVATVGEKQYVLAFSGGAALQASVAADGDQQTSAVAQPAATVLRHVVTGTYAGIIIDPSSAPARAVIPRELIERMLDQADPNALVKHLLAGPRTAATGAEIVAAMPGARLWVAVNETPDGKVGVAEARANGERLLQVFTHPLEVAAIGRGDKAAPITADRLGAALAADTALAGILVDAAGPWIRLGREDLGPILP
;
A
#
# COMPACT_ATOMS: atom_id res chain seq x y z
N MET A 1 -46.15 -7.83 5.21
CA MET A 1 -47.51 -8.06 4.66
C MET A 1 -47.43 -7.93 3.15
N ALA A 2 -48.00 -8.89 2.44
CA ALA A 2 -47.82 -9.10 1.01
C ALA A 2 -48.94 -8.49 0.16
N LEU A 3 -48.67 -8.43 -1.15
CA LEU A 3 -49.59 -8.46 -2.30
C LEU A 3 -50.29 -7.15 -2.68
N PHE A 4 -50.04 -6.68 -3.91
CA PHE A 4 -51.07 -6.53 -4.96
C PHE A 4 -50.42 -6.60 -6.34
N GLY A 5 -50.86 -7.54 -7.17
CA GLY A 5 -50.44 -7.69 -8.56
C GLY A 5 -51.43 -7.10 -9.57
N ARG A 6 -51.08 -7.20 -10.85
CA ARG A 6 -51.97 -7.58 -11.97
C ARG A 6 -51.18 -7.73 -13.26
N ARG A 7 -51.26 -8.91 -13.88
CA ARG A 7 -51.18 -9.11 -15.35
C ARG A 7 -52.55 -9.58 -15.85
N LYS A 8 -52.95 -9.12 -17.03
CA LYS A 8 -53.67 -9.86 -18.09
C LYS A 8 -53.57 -9.00 -19.37
N LYS A 9 -52.92 -9.49 -20.44
CA LYS A 9 -53.50 -10.26 -21.60
C LYS A 9 -54.19 -9.27 -22.55
N THR A 10 -53.83 -9.20 -23.84
CA THR A 10 -54.34 -10.02 -24.98
C THR A 10 -53.48 -9.67 -26.21
N ASP A 11 -52.84 -10.68 -26.83
CA ASP A 11 -53.03 -11.15 -28.24
C ASP A 11 -52.46 -10.19 -29.30
N ASP A 12 -52.00 -10.55 -30.49
CA ASP A 12 -51.55 -11.76 -31.21
C ASP A 12 -51.26 -11.16 -32.59
N HIS A 13 -50.07 -11.32 -33.17
CA HIS A 13 -49.86 -11.22 -34.63
C HIS A 13 -48.48 -11.78 -35.00
N SER A 14 -48.56 -12.94 -35.65
CA SER A 14 -47.56 -13.56 -36.49
C SER A 14 -47.09 -12.64 -37.61
N ASP A 15 -45.79 -12.55 -37.81
CA ASP A 15 -45.25 -12.44 -39.16
C ASP A 15 -43.89 -13.15 -39.28
N ASP A 16 -43.79 -13.93 -40.33
CA ASP A 16 -42.76 -14.91 -40.63
C ASP A 16 -41.72 -14.24 -41.54
N ALA A 17 -40.49 -14.06 -41.06
CA ALA A 17 -39.37 -13.61 -41.89
C ALA A 17 -38.03 -14.16 -41.35
N LYS A 18 -37.54 -15.23 -41.95
CA LYS A 18 -36.11 -15.60 -41.93
C LYS A 18 -35.31 -14.48 -42.63
N PRO A 19 -34.09 -14.16 -42.15
CA PRO A 19 -32.93 -14.75 -42.81
C PRO A 19 -31.68 -15.01 -41.93
N GLN A 20 -30.87 -15.95 -42.42
CA GLN A 20 -29.41 -15.96 -42.46
C GLN A 20 -28.58 -16.13 -41.16
N THR A 21 -27.90 -17.28 -41.17
CA THR A 21 -26.59 -17.58 -40.61
C THR A 21 -25.54 -16.49 -40.83
N GLY A 22 -24.81 -16.14 -39.77
CA GLY A 22 -23.58 -15.36 -39.85
C GLY A 22 -23.10 -14.95 -38.45
N THR A 23 -22.26 -15.78 -37.85
CA THR A 23 -21.50 -15.48 -36.62
C THR A 23 -20.60 -14.25 -36.81
N PRO A 24 -20.51 -13.35 -35.82
CA PRO A 24 -19.29 -12.59 -35.57
C PRO A 24 -18.67 -12.93 -34.21
N ASP A 25 -17.34 -12.82 -34.17
CA ASP A 25 -16.43 -12.89 -33.04
C ASP A 25 -16.89 -12.11 -31.79
N PRO A 26 -16.49 -12.54 -30.57
CA PRO A 26 -16.70 -11.77 -29.35
C PRO A 26 -15.63 -10.68 -29.21
N GLU A 27 -16.12 -9.44 -29.13
CA GLU A 27 -15.41 -8.24 -28.74
C GLU A 27 -15.00 -8.27 -27.26
N ALA A 28 -13.90 -7.59 -26.94
CA ALA A 28 -13.21 -7.54 -25.64
C ALA A 28 -14.06 -6.94 -24.50
N PRO A 29 -13.79 -7.28 -23.22
CA PRO A 29 -14.55 -6.74 -22.10
C PRO A 29 -14.11 -5.30 -21.78
N GLU A 30 -15.11 -4.41 -21.72
CA GLU A 30 -14.99 -3.07 -21.15
C GLU A 30 -14.76 -3.17 -19.63
N THR A 31 -13.79 -2.40 -19.12
CA THR A 31 -13.55 -2.23 -17.70
C THR A 31 -14.56 -1.25 -17.12
N ASP A 32 -15.51 -1.78 -16.33
CA ASP A 32 -16.44 -1.01 -15.53
C ASP A 32 -15.68 -0.26 -14.42
N VAL A 33 -15.80 1.07 -14.40
CA VAL A 33 -15.29 1.93 -13.33
C VAL A 33 -16.47 2.40 -12.51
N ASP A 34 -16.66 1.80 -11.34
CA ASP A 34 -17.71 2.19 -10.39
C ASP A 34 -17.37 3.53 -9.74
N VAL A 35 -18.14 4.56 -10.09
CA VAL A 35 -18.11 5.85 -9.43
C VAL A 35 -19.46 6.08 -8.77
N ALA A 36 -19.50 6.61 -7.56
CA ALA A 36 -20.73 6.98 -6.84
C ALA A 36 -20.81 8.51 -6.66
N GLU A 37 -22.00 9.10 -6.87
CA GLU A 37 -22.25 10.55 -6.91
C GLU A 37 -23.12 10.99 -5.72
N ALA A 38 -22.85 12.17 -5.18
CA ALA A 38 -23.69 12.86 -4.19
C ALA A 38 -24.08 14.27 -4.74
N PRO A 39 -25.32 14.75 -4.55
CA PRO A 39 -25.87 15.83 -5.37
C PRO A 39 -25.64 17.27 -4.84
N GLY A 40 -25.29 18.19 -5.75
CA GLY A 40 -25.92 19.53 -5.86
C GLY A 40 -25.04 20.79 -5.78
N LEU A 41 -24.82 21.48 -6.91
CA LEU A 41 -25.08 22.92 -7.21
C LEU A 41 -24.09 23.51 -8.24
N ALA A 42 -24.64 24.14 -9.29
CA ALA A 42 -23.93 24.84 -10.38
C ALA A 42 -24.30 26.36 -10.39
N PRO A 43 -23.82 27.18 -11.34
CA PRO A 43 -22.48 27.79 -11.36
C PRO A 43 -22.53 29.32 -11.59
N ARG A 44 -21.39 30.04 -11.55
CA ARG A 44 -21.25 31.37 -12.19
C ARG A 44 -19.85 31.61 -12.79
N GLU A 45 -19.89 32.22 -13.96
CA GLU A 45 -18.85 32.51 -14.96
C GLU A 45 -17.95 33.72 -14.63
N GLY A 46 -16.81 33.81 -15.34
CA GLY A 46 -16.09 35.07 -15.59
C GLY A 46 -14.57 34.97 -15.78
N GLU A 47 -14.12 34.62 -17.00
CA GLU A 47 -13.15 35.33 -17.89
C GLU A 47 -12.35 36.53 -17.29
N ASP A 48 -11.09 36.87 -17.62
CA ASP A 48 -10.24 36.71 -18.82
C ASP A 48 -8.79 37.25 -18.57
N SER A 49 -7.88 36.94 -19.50
CA SER A 49 -6.71 37.72 -19.99
C SER A 49 -5.32 37.67 -19.31
N GLY A 50 -4.34 37.13 -20.07
CA GLY A 50 -2.88 37.42 -20.00
C GLY A 50 -2.52 38.71 -20.78
N PRO A 51 -1.30 38.90 -21.40
CA PRO A 51 -0.15 37.99 -21.58
C PRO A 51 1.28 38.64 -21.50
N GLY A 52 2.33 37.82 -21.73
CA GLY A 52 3.66 38.18 -22.31
C GLY A 52 4.72 38.79 -21.36
N GLY A 53 6.03 38.58 -21.47
CA GLY A 53 6.90 37.86 -22.40
C GLY A 53 8.40 38.17 -22.10
N ASP A 54 9.25 37.20 -22.43
CA ASP A 54 10.68 37.24 -22.83
C ASP A 54 11.91 37.57 -21.94
N ALA A 55 12.89 36.66 -22.09
CA ALA A 55 14.35 36.83 -22.30
C ALA A 55 15.35 37.08 -21.14
N ALA A 56 16.07 35.99 -20.80
CA ALA A 56 17.53 35.78 -20.78
C ALA A 56 18.53 36.87 -20.29
N SER A 57 19.38 36.52 -19.31
CA SER A 57 20.86 36.40 -19.47
C SER A 57 21.62 36.18 -18.14
N GLY A 58 22.53 35.19 -18.14
CA GLY A 58 23.98 35.40 -17.90
C GLY A 58 24.54 35.80 -16.53
N ALA A 59 25.07 34.80 -15.82
CA ALA A 59 26.45 34.71 -15.30
C ALA A 59 26.93 35.57 -14.09
N ASP A 60 27.27 34.81 -13.04
CA ASP A 60 28.55 34.72 -12.30
C ASP A 60 28.82 35.48 -10.98
N SER A 61 29.22 34.65 -10.00
CA SER A 61 30.17 34.84 -8.87
C SER A 61 29.93 35.88 -7.77
N ALA A 62 29.75 35.40 -6.51
CA ALA A 62 30.78 35.46 -5.43
C ALA A 62 30.23 35.16 -4.00
N GLU A 63 30.94 34.23 -3.33
CA GLU A 63 31.21 33.95 -1.90
C GLU A 63 30.33 34.40 -0.69
N GLU A 64 30.07 33.38 0.15
CA GLU A 64 30.00 33.31 1.64
C GLU A 64 28.87 34.04 2.41
N PRO A 65 28.52 33.67 3.68
CA PRO A 65 28.74 32.45 4.47
C PRO A 65 27.41 31.81 4.94
N VAL A 66 27.40 30.50 5.24
CA VAL A 66 26.18 29.79 5.72
C VAL A 66 25.93 30.07 7.22
N PRO A 67 24.75 30.58 7.60
CA PRO A 67 24.43 30.80 9.01
C PRO A 67 24.08 29.49 9.72
N HIS A 68 24.85 29.15 10.74
CA HIS A 68 24.52 28.06 11.67
C HIS A 68 23.42 28.52 12.63
N VAL A 69 22.21 27.96 12.51
CA VAL A 69 21.14 28.20 13.48
C VAL A 69 21.14 27.07 14.51
N ASN A 70 21.72 27.39 15.67
CA ASN A 70 21.58 26.63 16.91
C ASN A 70 20.11 26.72 17.37
N ILE A 71 19.42 25.59 17.55
CA ILE A 71 18.17 25.57 18.31
C ILE A 71 18.45 24.93 19.66
N SER A 72 18.26 25.78 20.67
CA SER A 72 18.70 25.63 22.04
C SER A 72 18.07 24.46 22.79
N VAL A 73 18.94 23.89 23.64
CA VAL A 73 18.65 23.15 24.86
C VAL A 73 17.84 24.04 25.82
N SER A 74 16.82 23.47 26.46
CA SER A 74 16.25 24.01 27.71
C SER A 74 16.49 23.02 28.84
N THR A 75 17.22 23.46 29.86
CA THR A 75 17.49 22.75 31.12
C THR A 75 17.08 23.66 32.28
N TYR A 76 16.26 23.17 33.20
CA TYR A 76 16.04 23.64 34.58
C TYR A 76 15.30 22.49 35.32
N GLY A 77 15.66 21.96 36.49
CA GLY A 77 16.71 22.22 37.47
C GLY A 77 16.92 21.01 38.41
N ALA A 78 18.00 21.07 39.19
CA ALA A 78 18.78 20.02 39.87
C ALA A 78 18.21 19.48 41.23
N PRO A 79 19.01 18.88 42.15
CA PRO A 79 19.78 17.62 42.10
C PRO A 79 19.40 16.64 43.25
N ARG A 80 19.69 15.33 43.13
CA ARG A 80 20.14 14.48 44.27
C ARG A 80 21.01 13.31 43.80
N THR A 81 22.19 13.20 44.41
CA THR A 81 23.15 12.10 44.31
C THR A 81 22.86 11.01 45.35
N ALA A 82 23.02 9.75 44.96
CA ALA A 82 23.28 8.61 45.84
C ALA A 82 24.10 7.54 45.06
N PRO A 83 24.91 6.72 45.74
CA PRO A 83 26.15 6.16 45.19
C PRO A 83 25.98 4.94 44.28
N SER A 84 26.92 4.83 43.33
CA SER A 84 27.07 3.79 42.31
C SER A 84 27.30 2.40 42.92
N ALA A 85 26.47 1.43 42.50
CA ALA A 85 26.80 0.01 42.53
C ALA A 85 27.56 -0.38 41.24
N PRO A 86 28.43 -1.41 41.26
CA PRO A 86 29.30 -1.73 40.13
C PRO A 86 28.50 -2.08 38.87
N ALA A 87 28.88 -1.46 37.76
CA ALA A 87 28.31 -1.71 36.45
C ALA A 87 28.49 -3.18 36.05
N ALA A 88 27.40 -3.94 36.04
CA ALA A 88 27.29 -5.12 35.22
C ALA A 88 27.37 -4.66 33.76
N GLN A 89 28.38 -5.14 33.05
CA GLN A 89 28.52 -4.94 31.61
C GLN A 89 27.19 -5.34 30.93
N PRO A 90 26.68 -4.57 29.95
CA PRO A 90 25.50 -4.98 29.21
C PRO A 90 25.88 -6.22 28.41
N SER A 91 25.51 -7.39 28.94
CA SER A 91 25.43 -8.63 28.18
C SER A 91 24.65 -8.31 26.92
N ALA A 92 25.25 -8.57 25.76
CA ALA A 92 24.62 -8.44 24.46
C ALA A 92 23.19 -8.99 24.56
N SER A 93 22.22 -8.08 24.52
CA SER A 93 20.81 -8.44 24.57
C SER A 93 20.53 -9.31 23.36
N THR A 94 20.41 -10.62 23.58
CA THR A 94 19.80 -11.52 22.61
C THR A 94 18.52 -10.84 22.13
N PRO A 95 18.33 -10.59 20.83
CA PRO A 95 17.11 -9.96 20.36
C PRO A 95 15.94 -10.83 20.85
N ALA A 96 15.03 -10.23 21.61
CA ALA A 96 13.78 -10.89 21.95
C ALA A 96 13.15 -11.44 20.66
N PRO A 97 12.58 -12.66 20.66
CA PRO A 97 11.91 -13.18 19.48
C PRO A 97 10.80 -12.20 19.11
N ARG A 98 10.98 -11.47 18.01
CA ARG A 98 9.97 -10.52 17.54
C ARG A 98 8.74 -11.32 17.16
N THR A 99 7.62 -10.92 17.73
CA THR A 99 6.31 -11.52 17.49
C THR A 99 5.98 -11.43 16.00
N LEU A 100 5.53 -12.55 15.44
CA LEU A 100 4.96 -12.58 14.09
C LEU A 100 3.83 -11.54 14.00
N GLY A 101 3.66 -10.96 12.81
CA GLY A 101 2.52 -10.10 12.53
C GLY A 101 1.19 -10.86 12.62
N PRO A 102 0.06 -10.18 12.37
CA PRO A 102 -1.23 -10.83 12.25
C PRO A 102 -1.20 -11.91 11.16
N ALA A 103 -1.84 -13.05 11.41
CA ALA A 103 -1.95 -14.13 10.43
C ALA A 103 -2.85 -13.71 9.27
N GLU A 104 -3.98 -13.11 9.57
CA GLU A 104 -5.00 -12.76 8.60
C GLU A 104 -5.10 -11.26 8.40
N ALA A 105 -5.53 -10.88 7.19
CA ALA A 105 -5.89 -9.51 6.90
C ALA A 105 -7.12 -9.08 7.73
N PRO A 106 -7.30 -7.77 7.95
CA PRO A 106 -8.51 -7.25 8.58
C PRO A 106 -9.76 -7.66 7.81
N ALA A 107 -10.87 -7.87 8.51
CA ALA A 107 -12.15 -8.12 7.86
C ALA A 107 -12.48 -6.99 6.86
N PRO A 108 -12.96 -7.30 5.64
CA PRO A 108 -13.32 -6.29 4.67
C PRO A 108 -14.35 -5.31 5.24
N SER A 109 -14.16 -4.02 4.99
CA SER A 109 -15.11 -2.97 5.33
C SER A 109 -15.39 -2.07 4.13
N GLN A 110 -16.57 -1.46 4.11
CA GLN A 110 -17.00 -0.51 3.09
C GLN A 110 -17.69 0.66 3.79
N THR A 111 -16.99 1.78 3.92
CA THR A 111 -17.61 3.02 4.43
C THR A 111 -18.44 3.70 3.35
N VAL A 112 -18.02 3.59 2.08
CA VAL A 112 -18.80 4.00 0.92
C VAL A 112 -19.35 2.74 0.25
N PRO A 113 -20.68 2.63 0.03
CA PRO A 113 -21.26 1.44 -0.60
C PRO A 113 -20.59 1.13 -1.95
N GLY A 114 -20.15 -0.12 -2.13
CA GLY A 114 -19.49 -0.57 -3.36
C GLY A 114 -17.99 -0.30 -3.40
N LEU A 115 -17.42 0.50 -2.49
CA LEU A 115 -15.99 0.80 -2.46
C LEU A 115 -15.33 0.26 -1.17
N PRO A 116 -14.49 -0.79 -1.26
CA PRO A 116 -13.75 -1.33 -0.13
C PRO A 116 -12.78 -0.32 0.49
N ASP A 117 -12.81 -0.19 1.80
CA ASP A 117 -11.77 0.51 2.54
C ASP A 117 -10.47 -0.30 2.54
N ASN A 118 -9.34 0.38 2.61
CA ASN A 118 -8.04 -0.25 2.78
C ASN A 118 -7.76 -0.56 4.25
N GLY A 119 -8.41 -1.63 4.74
CA GLY A 119 -8.32 -2.06 6.14
C GLY A 119 -6.88 -2.27 6.63
N LEU A 120 -5.96 -2.68 5.75
CA LEU A 120 -4.55 -2.90 6.07
C LEU A 120 -3.81 -1.59 6.35
N VAL A 121 -4.01 -0.58 5.50
CA VAL A 121 -3.48 0.77 5.72
C VAL A 121 -4.12 1.41 6.96
N ILE A 122 -5.44 1.27 7.13
CA ILE A 122 -6.15 1.74 8.34
C ILE A 122 -5.53 1.17 9.61
N GLN A 123 -5.27 -0.14 9.65
CA GLN A 123 -4.65 -0.77 10.81
C GLN A 123 -3.19 -0.36 11.01
N ALA A 124 -2.44 -0.13 9.93
CA ALA A 124 -1.06 0.35 10.05
C ALA A 124 -1.01 1.77 10.60
N LEU A 125 -1.87 2.67 10.12
CA LEU A 125 -1.97 4.06 10.60
C LEU A 125 -2.36 4.13 12.08
N ARG A 126 -3.29 3.28 12.54
CA ARG A 126 -3.68 3.21 13.96
C ARG A 126 -2.55 2.79 14.92
N LYS A 127 -1.49 2.16 14.40
CA LYS A 127 -0.33 1.73 15.18
C LYS A 127 0.78 2.77 15.22
N LEU A 128 0.67 3.84 14.42
CA LEU A 128 1.68 4.89 14.40
C LEU A 128 1.68 5.68 15.71
N PRO A 129 2.86 6.00 16.27
CA PRO A 129 2.97 6.96 17.36
C PRO A 129 2.78 8.40 16.84
N ASP A 130 2.62 9.36 17.76
CA ASP A 130 2.48 10.79 17.41
C ASP A 130 3.65 11.32 16.56
N LYS A 131 4.85 10.73 16.75
CA LYS A 131 6.07 11.03 15.99
C LYS A 131 6.59 9.74 15.36
N PRO A 132 6.11 9.38 14.16
CA PRO A 132 6.51 8.13 13.51
C PRO A 132 8.00 8.16 13.13
N GLU A 133 8.70 7.06 13.42
CA GLU A 133 10.06 6.83 12.94
C GLU A 133 10.06 6.15 11.56
N SER A 134 11.25 5.99 10.96
CA SER A 134 11.39 5.40 9.63
C SER A 134 10.80 3.98 9.55
N LEU A 135 10.95 3.16 10.59
CA LEU A 135 10.40 1.80 10.63
C LEU A 135 8.86 1.81 10.67
N ASP A 136 8.26 2.77 11.37
CA ASP A 136 6.81 2.94 11.41
C ASP A 136 6.25 3.28 10.02
N LEU A 137 6.93 4.16 9.29
CA LEU A 137 6.56 4.49 7.92
C LEU A 137 6.74 3.29 6.97
N ILE A 138 7.75 2.43 7.18
CA ILE A 138 7.91 1.17 6.43
C ILE A 138 6.71 0.25 6.66
N HIS A 139 6.19 0.18 7.89
CA HIS A 139 4.99 -0.61 8.18
C HIS A 139 3.74 -0.11 7.48
N VAL A 140 3.61 1.19 7.22
CA VAL A 140 2.53 1.74 6.39
C VAL A 140 2.81 1.50 4.90
N ALA A 141 4.03 1.80 4.46
CA ALA A 141 4.46 1.69 3.07
C ALA A 141 4.23 0.29 2.49
N ARG A 142 4.60 -0.77 3.22
CA ARG A 142 4.40 -2.16 2.77
C ARG A 142 2.91 -2.51 2.57
N GLN A 143 2.01 -1.84 3.30
CA GLN A 143 0.56 -2.00 3.18
C GLN A 143 -0.04 -1.14 2.07
N LEU A 144 0.62 -0.04 1.68
CA LEU A 144 0.22 0.78 0.52
C LEU A 144 0.46 0.07 -0.83
N LEU A 145 1.22 -1.02 -0.84
CA LEU A 145 1.42 -1.84 -2.05
C LEU A 145 0.20 -2.71 -2.41
N GLN A 146 -0.90 -2.60 -1.67
CA GLN A 146 -2.09 -3.41 -1.87
C GLN A 146 -3.38 -2.65 -1.56
N GLY A 147 -4.48 -3.14 -2.11
CA GLY A 147 -5.79 -2.53 -1.99
C GLY A 147 -5.90 -1.23 -2.80
N GLN A 148 -6.80 -0.37 -2.35
CA GLN A 148 -7.16 0.87 -3.03
C GLN A 148 -6.94 2.08 -2.12
N LEU A 149 -6.84 3.26 -2.72
CA LEU A 149 -6.81 4.54 -2.03
C LEU A 149 -7.89 5.42 -2.62
N PHE A 150 -8.53 6.20 -1.76
CA PHE A 150 -9.49 7.21 -2.15
C PHE A 150 -8.75 8.50 -2.43
N LEU A 151 -9.06 9.12 -3.56
CA LEU A 151 -8.53 10.40 -3.99
C LEU A 151 -9.67 11.41 -4.02
N ARG A 152 -9.41 12.58 -3.46
CA ARG A 152 -10.32 13.71 -3.54
C ARG A 152 -9.96 14.55 -4.76
N ILE A 153 -10.97 14.89 -5.54
CA ILE A 153 -10.86 15.61 -6.81
C ILE A 153 -11.75 16.84 -6.73
N LYS A 154 -11.22 17.98 -7.19
CA LYS A 154 -12.02 19.20 -7.30
C LYS A 154 -12.91 19.14 -8.54
N GLY A 155 -14.22 19.34 -8.38
CA GLY A 155 -15.21 19.16 -9.45
C GLY A 155 -15.65 17.70 -9.64
N ASP A 156 -16.35 17.42 -10.75
CA ASP A 156 -16.90 16.09 -11.06
C ASP A 156 -15.84 15.15 -11.65
N ALA A 157 -15.46 14.15 -10.86
CA ALA A 157 -14.45 13.18 -11.25
C ALA A 157 -14.90 12.27 -12.42
N ARG A 158 -16.19 11.94 -12.56
CA ARG A 158 -16.67 11.08 -13.66
C ARG A 158 -16.50 11.79 -14.98
N GLN A 159 -16.92 13.05 -15.02
CA GLN A 159 -16.82 13.87 -16.21
C GLN A 159 -15.35 14.00 -16.65
N LEU A 160 -14.46 14.37 -15.72
CA LEU A 160 -13.03 14.52 -16.00
C LEU A 160 -12.37 13.23 -16.48
N LEU A 161 -12.73 12.08 -15.90
CA LEU A 161 -12.26 10.77 -16.35
C LEU A 161 -12.76 10.42 -17.75
N SER A 162 -14.04 10.67 -18.03
CA SER A 162 -14.65 10.40 -19.34
C SER A 162 -14.07 11.28 -20.47
N GLU A 163 -13.62 12.49 -20.13
CA GLU A 163 -12.98 13.43 -21.04
C GLU A 163 -11.47 13.15 -21.22
N GLY A 164 -10.92 12.15 -20.51
CA GLY A 164 -9.49 11.84 -20.53
C GLY A 164 -8.61 12.92 -19.90
N ALA A 165 -9.20 13.83 -19.12
CA ALA A 165 -8.50 14.93 -18.48
C ALA A 165 -7.65 14.43 -17.30
N GLN A 166 -6.55 15.13 -17.02
CA GLN A 166 -5.77 14.85 -15.81
C GLN A 166 -6.60 15.23 -14.58
N LEU A 167 -6.75 14.29 -13.65
CA LEU A 167 -7.51 14.52 -12.42
C LEU A 167 -6.82 15.59 -11.57
N PRO A 168 -7.50 16.71 -11.23
CA PRO A 168 -6.97 17.71 -10.33
C PRO A 168 -7.02 17.16 -8.90
N LEU A 169 -5.98 16.41 -8.54
CA LEU A 169 -5.85 15.78 -7.24
C LEU A 169 -5.73 16.83 -6.14
N ALA A 170 -6.35 16.55 -4.99
CA ALA A 170 -6.10 17.32 -3.79
C ALA A 170 -4.62 17.24 -3.40
N VAL A 171 -3.98 18.39 -3.25
CA VAL A 171 -2.57 18.52 -2.87
C VAL A 171 -2.44 19.40 -1.63
N ALA A 172 -1.47 19.08 -0.78
CA ALA A 172 -1.03 19.94 0.30
C ALA A 172 0.36 20.49 0.00
N THR A 173 0.54 21.79 0.25
CA THR A 173 1.83 22.47 0.15
C THR A 173 2.46 22.56 1.54
N VAL A 174 3.66 22.01 1.70
CA VAL A 174 4.46 22.10 2.93
C VAL A 174 5.81 22.71 2.58
N GLY A 175 6.00 23.98 2.93
CA GLY A 175 7.11 24.78 2.42
C GLY A 175 6.99 24.97 0.91
N GLU A 176 8.01 24.57 0.16
CA GLU A 176 8.02 24.62 -1.32
C GLU A 176 7.60 23.29 -1.97
N LYS A 177 7.26 22.27 -1.16
CA LYS A 177 6.98 20.92 -1.62
C LYS A 177 5.48 20.66 -1.69
N GLN A 178 5.03 20.02 -2.77
CA GLN A 178 3.66 19.56 -2.94
C GLN A 178 3.54 18.06 -2.67
N TYR A 179 2.52 17.67 -1.92
CA TYR A 179 2.20 16.28 -1.62
C TYR A 179 0.78 15.96 -2.06
N VAL A 180 0.59 14.80 -2.68
CA VAL A 180 -0.75 14.28 -2.99
C VAL A 180 -1.44 13.87 -1.70
N LEU A 181 -2.72 14.20 -1.56
CA LEU A 181 -3.55 13.73 -0.46
C LEU A 181 -4.32 12.48 -0.89
N ALA A 182 -4.22 11.42 -0.11
CA ALA A 182 -4.98 10.20 -0.33
C ALA A 182 -5.54 9.66 0.99
N PHE A 183 -6.61 8.89 0.88
CA PHE A 183 -7.37 8.41 2.02
C PHE A 183 -7.47 6.88 1.99
N SER A 184 -7.33 6.27 3.16
CA SER A 184 -7.39 4.82 3.34
C SER A 184 -8.82 4.27 3.31
N GLY A 185 -9.83 5.13 3.44
CA GLY A 185 -11.25 4.74 3.41
C GLY A 185 -12.18 5.95 3.46
N GLY A 186 -13.49 5.67 3.35
CA GLY A 186 -14.52 6.72 3.33
C GLY A 186 -14.56 7.57 4.61
N ALA A 187 -14.28 6.98 5.76
CA ALA A 187 -14.27 7.70 7.04
C ALA A 187 -13.16 8.76 7.11
N ALA A 188 -11.97 8.46 6.60
CA ALA A 188 -10.85 9.39 6.56
C ALA A 188 -11.11 10.54 5.57
N LEU A 189 -11.74 10.23 4.43
CA LEU A 189 -12.19 11.23 3.47
C LEU A 189 -13.23 12.18 4.09
N GLN A 190 -14.26 11.65 4.76
CA GLN A 190 -15.27 12.45 5.45
C GLN A 190 -14.65 13.35 6.54
N ALA A 191 -13.71 12.82 7.31
CA ALA A 191 -12.97 13.61 8.31
C ALA A 191 -12.18 14.76 7.66
N SER A 192 -11.62 14.55 6.47
CA SER A 192 -10.94 15.60 5.71
C SER A 192 -11.89 16.70 5.25
N VAL A 193 -13.04 16.34 4.66
CA VAL A 193 -14.06 17.30 4.22
C VAL A 193 -14.62 18.10 5.39
N ALA A 194 -14.82 17.45 6.55
CA ALA A 194 -15.26 18.14 7.75
C ALA A 194 -14.21 19.14 8.30
N ALA A 195 -12.92 18.86 8.09
CA ALA A 195 -11.83 19.71 8.58
C ALA A 195 -11.58 20.94 7.70
N ASP A 196 -11.68 20.82 6.37
CA ASP A 196 -11.44 21.94 5.44
C ASP A 196 -12.72 22.64 4.95
N GLY A 197 -13.89 22.01 5.11
CA GLY A 197 -15.19 22.58 4.78
C GLY A 197 -15.48 22.65 3.27
N ASP A 198 -14.61 22.13 2.42
CA ASP A 198 -14.79 22.19 0.97
C ASP A 198 -15.60 20.98 0.48
N GLN A 199 -16.88 21.24 0.24
CA GLN A 199 -17.88 20.27 -0.19
C GLN A 199 -18.00 20.15 -1.71
N GLN A 200 -17.25 20.94 -2.48
CA GLN A 200 -17.30 20.97 -3.95
C GLN A 200 -16.28 19.99 -4.55
N THR A 201 -16.16 18.81 -3.95
CA THR A 201 -15.20 17.78 -4.36
C THR A 201 -15.85 16.42 -4.48
N SER A 202 -15.49 15.70 -5.54
CA SER A 202 -15.80 14.28 -5.70
C SER A 202 -14.67 13.42 -5.13
N ALA A 203 -14.96 12.14 -4.94
CA ALA A 203 -13.97 11.15 -4.58
C ALA A 203 -14.02 9.95 -5.52
N VAL A 204 -12.84 9.42 -5.82
CA VAL A 204 -12.68 8.18 -6.59
C VAL A 204 -11.77 7.24 -5.83
N ALA A 205 -12.06 5.94 -5.84
CA ALA A 205 -11.08 4.96 -5.43
C ALA A 205 -10.24 4.53 -6.63
N GLN A 206 -8.95 4.34 -6.38
CA GLN A 206 -8.01 3.85 -7.38
C GLN A 206 -7.12 2.78 -6.73
N PRO A 207 -6.65 1.77 -7.49
CA PRO A 207 -5.65 0.84 -6.98
C PRO A 207 -4.46 1.60 -6.40
N ALA A 208 -4.01 1.23 -5.20
CA ALA A 208 -2.98 1.99 -4.49
C ALA A 208 -1.70 2.10 -5.33
N ALA A 209 -1.32 1.03 -6.05
CA ALA A 209 -0.20 1.03 -6.97
C ALA A 209 -0.34 2.07 -8.11
N THR A 210 -1.55 2.27 -8.65
CA THR A 210 -1.82 3.29 -9.67
C THR A 210 -1.62 4.69 -9.12
N VAL A 211 -2.11 4.95 -7.90
CA VAL A 211 -1.91 6.24 -7.22
C VAL A 211 -0.43 6.51 -6.97
N LEU A 212 0.30 5.53 -6.45
CA LEU A 212 1.73 5.65 -6.18
C LEU A 212 2.53 5.91 -7.47
N ARG A 213 2.20 5.23 -8.58
CA ARG A 213 2.80 5.49 -9.89
C ARG A 213 2.53 6.91 -10.36
N HIS A 214 1.29 7.39 -10.20
CA HIS A 214 0.93 8.76 -10.54
C HIS A 214 1.77 9.80 -9.76
N VAL A 215 1.95 9.58 -8.45
CA VAL A 215 2.79 10.44 -7.59
C VAL A 215 4.23 10.51 -8.11
N VAL A 216 4.80 9.38 -8.53
CA VAL A 216 6.15 9.30 -9.09
C VAL A 216 6.23 9.90 -10.50
N THR A 217 5.22 9.75 -11.34
CA THR A 217 5.24 10.38 -12.68
C THR A 217 5.05 11.90 -12.61
N GLY A 218 4.38 12.41 -11.57
CA GLY A 218 4.19 13.84 -11.34
C GLY A 218 5.40 14.52 -10.69
N THR A 219 5.25 15.81 -10.39
CA THR A 219 6.27 16.66 -9.73
C THR A 219 6.15 16.67 -8.20
N TYR A 220 5.39 15.74 -7.63
CA TYR A 220 5.08 15.70 -6.21
C TYR A 220 6.27 15.18 -5.39
N ALA A 221 6.45 15.74 -4.19
CA ALA A 221 7.46 15.32 -3.22
C ALA A 221 7.08 14.04 -2.44
N GLY A 222 5.83 13.57 -2.58
CA GLY A 222 5.34 12.36 -1.95
C GLY A 222 3.82 12.35 -1.81
N ILE A 223 3.34 11.51 -0.90
CA ILE A 223 1.91 11.35 -0.59
C ILE A 223 1.69 11.46 0.92
N ILE A 224 0.61 12.13 1.31
CA ILE A 224 0.11 12.17 2.68
C ILE A 224 -1.14 11.30 2.74
N ILE A 225 -1.08 10.27 3.58
CA ILE A 225 -2.21 9.37 3.83
C ILE A 225 -2.95 9.85 5.07
N ASP A 226 -4.27 9.98 4.93
CA ASP A 226 -5.20 10.33 6.00
C ASP A 226 -4.79 11.62 6.77
N PRO A 227 -4.64 12.76 6.07
CA PRO A 227 -4.11 14.00 6.65
C PRO A 227 -4.88 14.52 7.89
N SER A 228 -6.17 14.20 7.99
CA SER A 228 -7.07 14.61 9.07
C SER A 228 -7.38 13.51 10.09
N SER A 229 -6.78 12.33 9.96
CA SER A 229 -6.95 11.24 10.93
C SER A 229 -5.95 11.43 12.07
N ALA A 230 -6.41 11.97 13.20
CA ALA A 230 -5.65 11.95 14.44
C ALA A 230 -5.64 10.53 15.06
N PRO A 231 -4.56 10.11 15.74
CA PRO A 231 -3.34 10.89 16.00
C PRO A 231 -2.35 10.91 14.82
N ALA A 232 -2.43 9.97 13.88
CA ALA A 232 -1.34 9.74 12.94
C ALA A 232 -1.78 9.65 11.48
N ARG A 233 -1.37 10.67 10.72
CA ARG A 233 -1.22 10.65 9.27
C ARG A 233 0.14 10.07 8.90
N ALA A 234 0.26 9.43 7.75
CA ALA A 234 1.56 9.02 7.23
C ALA A 234 2.00 9.94 6.09
N VAL A 235 3.21 10.48 6.18
CA VAL A 235 3.85 11.20 5.08
C VAL A 235 4.87 10.26 4.45
N ILE A 236 4.57 9.76 3.26
CA ILE A 236 5.44 8.83 2.54
C ILE A 236 6.20 9.64 1.47
N PRO A 237 7.53 9.80 1.61
CA PRO A 237 8.33 10.59 0.69
C PRO A 237 8.47 9.89 -0.66
N ARG A 238 8.58 10.67 -1.73
CA ARG A 238 8.71 10.18 -3.11
C ARG A 238 9.81 9.14 -3.27
N GLU A 239 10.96 9.34 -2.64
CA GLU A 239 12.12 8.45 -2.76
C GLU A 239 11.82 7.05 -2.20
N LEU A 240 10.96 6.96 -1.19
CA LEU A 240 10.49 5.67 -0.68
C LEU A 240 9.50 5.03 -1.66
N ILE A 241 8.59 5.81 -2.26
CA ILE A 241 7.62 5.33 -3.25
C ILE A 241 8.33 4.80 -4.50
N GLU A 242 9.36 5.49 -4.99
CA GLU A 242 10.15 5.03 -6.14
C GLU A 242 10.79 3.67 -5.87
N ARG A 243 11.41 3.49 -4.70
CA ARG A 243 12.00 2.21 -4.29
C ARG A 243 10.95 1.11 -4.10
N MET A 244 9.77 1.47 -3.59
CA MET A 244 8.65 0.56 -3.46
C MET A 244 8.20 0.02 -4.81
N LEU A 245 8.07 0.89 -5.82
CA LEU A 245 7.54 0.51 -7.12
C LEU A 245 8.56 -0.22 -8.00
N ASP A 246 9.85 0.13 -7.92
CA ASP A 246 10.92 -0.53 -8.67
C ASP A 246 11.03 -2.02 -8.33
N GLN A 247 10.85 -2.34 -7.05
CA GLN A 247 10.97 -3.70 -6.53
C GLN A 247 9.65 -4.45 -6.48
N ALA A 248 8.52 -3.78 -6.73
CA ALA A 248 7.21 -4.40 -6.71
C ALA A 248 7.08 -5.50 -7.78
N ASP A 249 6.35 -6.55 -7.43
CA ASP A 249 5.82 -7.51 -8.39
C ASP A 249 4.74 -6.81 -9.23
N PRO A 250 4.84 -6.80 -10.58
CA PRO A 250 3.84 -6.19 -11.44
C PRO A 250 2.42 -6.72 -11.24
N ASN A 251 2.27 -8.01 -10.93
CA ASN A 251 0.97 -8.65 -10.74
C ASN A 251 0.57 -8.73 -9.27
N ALA A 252 1.56 -8.72 -8.37
CA ALA A 252 1.39 -8.76 -6.91
C ALA A 252 0.45 -9.87 -6.41
N LEU A 253 0.30 -10.99 -7.15
CA LEU A 253 -0.74 -11.99 -6.90
C LEU A 253 -0.64 -12.59 -5.50
N VAL A 254 0.57 -13.00 -5.08
CA VAL A 254 0.79 -13.58 -3.74
C VAL A 254 0.40 -12.57 -2.65
N LYS A 255 0.81 -11.30 -2.80
CA LYS A 255 0.48 -10.24 -1.85
C LYS A 255 -1.02 -9.95 -1.81
N HIS A 256 -1.71 -9.93 -2.95
CA HIS A 256 -3.17 -9.78 -3.03
C HIS A 256 -3.92 -10.95 -2.38
N LEU A 257 -3.48 -12.19 -2.58
CA LEU A 257 -4.06 -13.37 -1.93
C LEU A 257 -3.91 -13.31 -0.40
N LEU A 258 -2.77 -12.79 0.09
CA LEU A 258 -2.54 -12.57 1.53
C LEU A 258 -3.40 -11.45 2.12
N ALA A 259 -3.73 -10.43 1.31
CA ALA A 259 -4.58 -9.31 1.72
C ALA A 259 -6.08 -9.65 1.75
N GLY A 260 -6.50 -10.72 1.06
CA GLY A 260 -7.89 -11.17 0.99
C GLY A 260 -8.33 -12.05 2.16
N PRO A 261 -9.63 -12.38 2.26
CA PRO A 261 -10.13 -13.36 3.20
C PRO A 261 -9.47 -14.72 3.00
N ARG A 262 -9.03 -15.35 4.10
CA ARG A 262 -8.40 -16.67 4.07
C ARG A 262 -9.46 -17.75 3.83
N THR A 263 -9.22 -18.60 2.83
CA THR A 263 -10.03 -19.78 2.54
C THR A 263 -9.15 -21.03 2.56
N ALA A 264 -9.78 -22.21 2.47
CA ALA A 264 -9.04 -23.46 2.33
C ALA A 264 -8.22 -23.54 1.02
N ALA A 265 -8.59 -22.76 -0.01
CA ALA A 265 -7.89 -22.73 -1.29
C ALA A 265 -6.67 -21.79 -1.30
N THR A 266 -6.60 -20.82 -0.39
CA THR A 266 -5.59 -19.75 -0.39
C THR A 266 -4.16 -20.30 -0.42
N GLY A 267 -3.87 -21.39 0.30
CA GLY A 267 -2.54 -22.00 0.28
C GLY A 267 -2.15 -22.50 -1.11
N ALA A 268 -3.03 -23.26 -1.77
CA ALA A 268 -2.80 -23.79 -3.11
C ALA A 268 -2.70 -22.68 -4.17
N GLU A 269 -3.53 -21.63 -4.07
CA GLU A 269 -3.49 -20.48 -4.97
C GLU A 269 -2.18 -19.70 -4.83
N ILE A 270 -1.69 -19.52 -3.60
CA ILE A 270 -0.38 -18.89 -3.36
C ILE A 270 0.74 -19.71 -3.98
N VAL A 271 0.76 -21.04 -3.77
CA VAL A 271 1.77 -21.93 -4.35
C VAL A 271 1.74 -21.88 -5.89
N ALA A 272 0.54 -21.88 -6.49
CA ALA A 272 0.38 -21.77 -7.93
C ALA A 272 0.87 -20.42 -8.50
N ALA A 273 0.79 -19.34 -7.71
CA ALA A 273 1.27 -18.02 -8.11
C ALA A 273 2.80 -17.84 -7.96
N MET A 274 3.48 -18.63 -7.12
CA MET A 274 4.90 -18.45 -6.82
C MET A 274 5.84 -18.46 -8.05
N PRO A 275 5.65 -19.32 -9.08
CA PRO A 275 6.54 -19.34 -10.24
C PRO A 275 6.56 -18.03 -11.03
N GLY A 276 5.44 -17.29 -11.03
CA GLY A 276 5.33 -15.98 -11.69
C GLY A 276 5.60 -14.79 -10.77
N ALA A 277 5.83 -15.03 -9.47
CA ALA A 277 5.97 -13.99 -8.48
C ALA A 277 7.43 -13.54 -8.30
N ARG A 278 7.61 -12.27 -7.92
CA ARG A 278 8.87 -11.83 -7.33
C ARG A 278 8.87 -12.23 -5.86
N LEU A 279 9.88 -12.99 -5.43
CA LEU A 279 10.03 -13.46 -4.06
C LEU A 279 11.39 -13.08 -3.50
N TRP A 280 11.46 -12.91 -2.19
CA TRP A 280 12.67 -12.55 -1.47
C TRP A 280 12.86 -13.41 -0.23
N VAL A 281 14.10 -13.58 0.17
CA VAL A 281 14.47 -14.11 1.49
C VAL A 281 15.27 -13.05 2.25
N ALA A 282 15.19 -13.10 3.58
CA ALA A 282 16.02 -12.27 4.44
C ALA A 282 17.37 -12.96 4.67
N VAL A 283 18.46 -12.29 4.32
CA VAL A 283 19.83 -12.81 4.47
C VAL A 283 20.64 -11.93 5.39
N ASN A 284 21.54 -12.55 6.14
CA ASN A 284 22.49 -11.85 7.01
C ASN A 284 23.84 -12.55 6.98
N GLU A 285 24.91 -11.79 7.16
CA GLU A 285 26.27 -12.34 7.21
C GLU A 285 26.66 -12.57 8.67
N THR A 286 27.13 -13.79 8.97
CA THR A 286 27.71 -14.07 10.27
C THR A 286 29.08 -13.38 10.39
N PRO A 287 29.62 -13.18 11.61
CA PRO A 287 30.97 -12.65 11.79
C PRO A 287 32.06 -13.44 11.07
N ASP A 288 31.82 -14.74 10.81
CA ASP A 288 32.70 -15.63 10.06
C ASP A 288 32.56 -15.48 8.52
N GLY A 289 31.79 -14.51 8.04
CA GLY A 289 31.56 -14.25 6.61
C GLY A 289 30.59 -15.22 5.94
N LYS A 290 29.89 -16.08 6.68
CA LYS A 290 28.90 -17.00 6.11
C LYS A 290 27.56 -16.30 5.97
N VAL A 291 26.96 -16.38 4.78
CA VAL A 291 25.60 -15.88 4.56
C VAL A 291 24.60 -16.89 5.11
N GLY A 292 23.81 -16.48 6.11
CA GLY A 292 22.66 -17.22 6.62
C GLY A 292 21.36 -16.68 6.04
N VAL A 293 20.38 -17.57 5.87
CA VAL A 293 19.00 -17.20 5.49
C VAL A 293 18.12 -17.28 6.73
N ALA A 294 17.21 -16.33 6.87
CA ALA A 294 16.33 -16.27 8.02
C ALA A 294 15.31 -17.41 8.04
N GLU A 295 15.20 -18.02 9.21
CA GLU A 295 14.20 -19.05 9.52
C GLU A 295 13.25 -18.55 10.62
N ALA A 296 12.02 -19.06 10.62
CA ALA A 296 11.09 -18.93 11.72
C ALA A 296 10.98 -20.26 12.45
N ARG A 297 10.64 -20.20 13.74
CA ARG A 297 10.19 -21.39 14.48
C ARG A 297 8.75 -21.23 14.89
N ALA A 298 7.90 -22.16 14.46
CA ALA A 298 6.49 -22.20 14.82
C ALA A 298 6.14 -23.64 15.23
N ASN A 299 5.62 -23.82 16.44
CA ASN A 299 5.26 -25.14 17.00
C ASN A 299 6.43 -26.15 16.98
N GLY A 300 7.67 -25.67 17.17
CA GLY A 300 8.87 -26.51 17.15
C GLY A 300 9.44 -26.81 15.76
N GLU A 301 8.73 -26.42 14.69
CA GLU A 301 9.17 -26.65 13.32
C GLU A 301 9.99 -25.48 12.78
N ARG A 302 10.98 -25.80 11.93
CA ARG A 302 11.79 -24.81 11.20
C ARG A 302 11.12 -24.49 9.86
N LEU A 303 10.90 -23.20 9.61
CA LEU A 303 10.29 -22.70 8.37
C LEU A 303 11.21 -21.67 7.75
N LEU A 304 11.42 -21.73 6.44
CA LEU A 304 12.15 -20.69 5.74
C LEU A 304 11.27 -19.43 5.60
N GLN A 305 11.81 -18.24 5.90
CA GLN A 305 11.06 -17.00 5.73
C GLN A 305 11.17 -16.50 4.29
N VAL A 306 10.02 -16.37 3.64
CA VAL A 306 9.88 -15.88 2.26
C VAL A 306 9.03 -14.61 2.29
N PHE A 307 9.34 -13.66 1.43
CA PHE A 307 8.71 -12.35 1.42
C PHE A 307 8.24 -11.98 0.01
N THR A 308 7.18 -11.19 -0.07
CA THR A 308 6.60 -10.64 -1.31
C THR A 308 7.09 -9.23 -1.64
N HIS A 309 7.93 -8.65 -0.80
CA HIS A 309 8.62 -7.39 -1.08
C HIS A 309 9.84 -7.19 -0.16
N PRO A 310 10.91 -6.49 -0.58
CA PRO A 310 12.04 -6.14 0.30
C PRO A 310 11.65 -5.31 1.52
N LEU A 311 10.57 -4.52 1.41
CA LEU A 311 10.02 -3.80 2.56
C LEU A 311 9.50 -4.72 3.67
N GLU A 312 9.05 -5.93 3.33
CA GLU A 312 8.60 -6.90 4.33
C GLU A 312 9.80 -7.40 5.15
N VAL A 313 10.97 -7.57 4.52
CA VAL A 313 12.23 -7.87 5.22
C VAL A 313 12.62 -6.72 6.15
N ALA A 314 12.59 -5.48 5.64
CA ALA A 314 12.91 -4.30 6.44
C ALA A 314 11.95 -4.13 7.62
N ALA A 315 10.66 -4.43 7.44
CA ALA A 315 9.63 -4.38 8.47
C ALA A 315 9.86 -5.36 9.63
N ILE A 316 10.57 -6.48 9.41
CA ILE A 316 11.00 -7.36 10.50
C ILE A 316 11.97 -6.62 11.44
N GLY A 317 12.78 -5.72 10.89
CA GLY A 317 13.68 -4.83 11.64
C GLY A 317 14.89 -5.53 12.28
N ARG A 318 15.27 -6.73 11.81
CA ARG A 318 16.47 -7.46 12.24
C ARG A 318 17.77 -6.95 11.62
N GLY A 319 17.70 -6.01 10.67
CA GLY A 319 18.85 -5.55 9.90
C GLY A 319 19.26 -6.51 8.78
N ASP A 320 18.41 -7.49 8.44
CA ASP A 320 18.64 -8.40 7.32
C ASP A 320 18.57 -7.65 5.99
N LYS A 321 19.32 -8.15 5.00
CA LYS A 321 19.23 -7.70 3.60
C LYS A 321 18.22 -8.58 2.87
N ALA A 322 17.44 -7.99 1.96
CA ALA A 322 16.58 -8.77 1.07
C ALA A 322 17.40 -9.32 -0.10
N ALA A 323 17.32 -10.63 -0.33
CA ALA A 323 17.90 -11.28 -1.50
C ALA A 323 16.79 -11.93 -2.35
N PRO A 324 16.75 -11.71 -3.67
CA PRO A 324 15.73 -12.30 -4.53
C PRO A 324 15.90 -13.82 -4.62
N ILE A 325 14.78 -14.54 -4.68
CA ILE A 325 14.72 -16.00 -4.83
C ILE A 325 13.64 -16.37 -5.86
N THR A 326 13.83 -17.45 -6.61
CA THR A 326 12.82 -18.01 -7.51
C THR A 326 12.11 -19.19 -6.84
N ALA A 327 10.91 -19.54 -7.31
CA ALA A 327 10.19 -20.72 -6.83
C ALA A 327 11.03 -22.02 -6.96
N ASP A 328 11.73 -22.21 -8.08
CA ASP A 328 12.59 -23.39 -8.29
C ASP A 328 13.75 -23.46 -7.28
N ARG A 329 14.40 -22.32 -7.00
CA ARG A 329 15.49 -22.27 -6.01
C ARG A 329 14.98 -22.49 -4.60
N LEU A 330 13.78 -21.99 -4.31
CA LEU A 330 13.10 -22.25 -3.05
C LEU A 330 12.79 -23.74 -2.89
N GLY A 331 12.23 -24.37 -3.92
CA GLY A 331 11.99 -25.81 -3.99
C GLY A 331 13.25 -26.65 -3.79
N ALA A 332 14.33 -26.30 -4.49
CA ALA A 332 15.63 -26.96 -4.34
C ALA A 332 16.21 -26.82 -2.92
N ALA A 333 16.07 -25.64 -2.29
CA ALA A 333 16.52 -25.43 -0.91
C ALA A 333 15.74 -26.31 0.09
N LEU A 334 14.42 -26.43 -0.08
CA LEU A 334 13.57 -27.30 0.73
C LEU A 334 13.84 -28.79 0.49
N ALA A 335 14.18 -29.18 -0.74
CA ALA A 335 14.58 -30.54 -1.06
C ALA A 335 15.93 -30.91 -0.41
N ALA A 336 16.87 -29.95 -0.36
CA ALA A 336 18.21 -30.16 0.19
C ALA A 336 18.26 -30.24 1.73
N ASP A 337 17.45 -29.45 2.45
CA ASP A 337 17.35 -29.51 3.92
C ASP A 337 16.03 -30.17 4.35
N THR A 338 16.08 -31.47 4.68
CA THR A 338 14.90 -32.21 5.13
C THR A 338 14.38 -31.79 6.50
N ALA A 339 15.15 -31.02 7.27
CA ALA A 339 14.72 -30.50 8.57
C ALA A 339 13.89 -29.20 8.45
N LEU A 340 13.78 -28.61 7.25
CA LEU A 340 12.80 -27.57 6.98
C LEU A 340 11.42 -28.20 6.76
N ALA A 341 10.45 -27.79 7.57
CA ALA A 341 9.07 -28.27 7.49
C ALA A 341 8.23 -27.53 6.43
N GLY A 342 8.76 -26.45 5.85
CA GLY A 342 8.07 -25.63 4.87
C GLY A 342 8.52 -24.18 4.90
N ILE A 343 7.61 -23.27 4.57
CA ILE A 343 7.88 -21.84 4.46
C ILE A 343 6.87 -21.00 5.26
N LEU A 344 7.30 -19.79 5.62
CA LEU A 344 6.45 -18.74 6.18
C LEU A 344 6.53 -17.53 5.26
N VAL A 345 5.41 -17.17 4.63
CA VAL A 345 5.34 -16.01 3.72
C VAL A 345 4.93 -14.76 4.50
N ASP A 346 5.65 -13.65 4.28
CA ASP A 346 5.39 -12.32 4.84
C ASP A 346 5.21 -12.29 6.36
N ALA A 347 6.25 -12.69 7.10
CA ALA A 347 6.22 -12.81 8.57
C ALA A 347 5.79 -11.52 9.33
N ALA A 348 5.89 -10.34 8.71
CA ALA A 348 5.37 -9.07 9.24
C ALA A 348 3.83 -8.92 9.15
N GLY A 349 3.16 -9.85 8.46
CA GLY A 349 1.70 -9.98 8.36
C GLY A 349 1.08 -9.17 7.21
N PRO A 350 -0.01 -9.64 6.58
CA PRO A 350 -0.65 -10.95 6.78
C PRO A 350 0.26 -12.10 6.35
N TRP A 351 0.42 -13.12 7.20
CA TRP A 351 1.32 -14.24 6.93
C TRP A 351 0.55 -15.54 6.68
N ILE A 352 1.13 -16.41 5.85
CA ILE A 352 0.66 -17.80 5.71
C ILE A 352 1.84 -18.76 5.88
N ARG A 353 1.58 -19.87 6.58
CA ARG A 353 2.49 -21.00 6.68
C ARG A 353 2.08 -22.03 5.64
N LEU A 354 3.04 -22.53 4.88
CA LEU A 354 2.83 -23.59 3.89
C LEU A 354 3.78 -24.74 4.23
N GLY A 355 3.21 -25.92 4.47
CA GLY A 355 3.94 -27.15 4.74
C GLY A 355 4.53 -27.75 3.47
N ARG A 356 5.37 -28.79 3.60
CA ARG A 356 5.94 -29.48 2.43
C ARG A 356 4.87 -30.11 1.54
N GLU A 357 3.78 -30.56 2.15
CA GLU A 357 2.60 -31.11 1.49
C GLU A 357 1.92 -30.10 0.57
N ASP A 358 1.88 -28.82 0.97
CA ASP A 358 1.31 -27.74 0.16
C ASP A 358 2.24 -27.37 -1.02
N LEU A 359 3.55 -27.49 -0.79
CA LEU A 359 4.61 -27.05 -1.71
C LEU A 359 4.95 -28.08 -2.79
N GLY A 360 4.24 -29.21 -2.85
CA GLY A 360 4.44 -30.25 -3.87
C GLY A 360 4.63 -29.73 -5.30
N PRO A 361 3.84 -28.75 -5.79
CA PRO A 361 4.00 -28.19 -7.13
C PRO A 361 5.33 -27.47 -7.42
N ILE A 362 6.06 -27.02 -6.40
CA ILE A 362 7.36 -26.32 -6.54
C ILE A 362 8.54 -27.17 -6.05
N LEU A 363 8.29 -28.34 -5.49
CA LEU A 363 9.34 -29.29 -5.10
C LEU A 363 9.80 -30.09 -6.34
N PRO A 364 11.11 -30.36 -6.46
CA PRO A 364 11.69 -31.06 -7.61
C PRO A 364 11.34 -32.55 -7.70
#